data_AF-A0A1R1YM50-F1
#
_entry.id   AF-A0A1R1YM50-F1
#
_cell.length_a   1.000
_cell.length_b   1.000
_cell.length_c   1.000
_cell.angle_alpha   90.00
_cell.angle_beta   90.00
_cell.angle_gamma   90.00
#
_symmetry.space_group_name_H-M   'P 1'
#
loop_
_entity.id
_entity.type
_entity.pdbx_description
1 polymer ?
#
loop_
_entity_poly.entity_id
_entity_poly.type
_entity_poly.pdbx_seq_one_letter_code
_entity_poly.pdbx_strand_id
1 'polypeptide(L)'
;MVIIETIVRGAAIYGSLWFADHYKLGLQVNFPYLRTLFLGSCVYYYAVTTACEMKAKAINDTEEFEYMNPRPGSHTITLKKSKRDYDISVIRNDQIFTLISIFIAGGLHYYFYISQPLIIQMFSQIVGLYLSQFVQVYHLGLPAVGRLSRPWSYNSILNSILMLRYSIETNPPIAEFNDEIVKIDQKTLVNTASSTT
;
A
#
# COMPACT_ATOMS: atom_id res chain seq x y z
N MET A 1 15.83 7.73 8.61
CA MET A 1 15.43 6.30 8.62
C MET A 1 14.89 5.81 7.27
N VAL A 2 14.22 6.63 6.46
CA VAL A 2 13.74 6.27 5.11
C VAL A 2 14.84 5.69 4.20
N ILE A 3 16.04 6.29 4.23
CA ILE A 3 17.20 5.81 3.44
C ILE A 3 17.57 4.36 3.79
N ILE A 4 17.54 3.99 5.08
CA ILE A 4 17.87 2.62 5.52
C ILE A 4 16.82 1.64 4.99
N GLU A 5 15.53 1.99 5.07
CA GLU A 5 14.46 1.15 4.53
C GLU A 5 14.60 0.97 3.01
N THR A 6 14.95 2.03 2.29
CA THR A 6 15.23 1.97 0.84
C THR A 6 16.44 1.08 0.54
N ILE A 7 17.52 1.19 1.32
CA ILE A 7 18.70 0.32 1.19
C ILE A 7 18.34 -1.13 1.46
N VAL A 8 17.58 -1.43 2.52
CA VAL A 8 17.16 -2.79 2.85
C VAL A 8 16.27 -3.38 1.75
N ARG A 9 15.33 -2.60 1.21
CA ARG A 9 14.50 -3.02 0.07
C ARG A 9 15.33 -3.24 -1.19
N GLY A 10 16.29 -2.35 -1.48
CA GLY A 10 17.22 -2.53 -2.60
C GLY A 10 18.04 -3.80 -2.45
N ALA A 11 18.65 -4.01 -1.27
CA ALA A 11 19.42 -5.21 -0.95
C ALA A 11 18.57 -6.49 -1.09
N ALA A 12 17.30 -6.46 -0.69
CA ALA A 12 16.38 -7.58 -0.87
C ALA A 12 16.14 -7.90 -2.36
N ILE A 13 15.93 -6.87 -3.19
CA ILE A 13 15.74 -7.04 -4.64
C ILE A 13 17.00 -7.62 -5.27
N TYR A 14 18.17 -6.99 -5.09
CA TYR A 14 19.42 -7.47 -5.68
C TYR A 14 19.82 -8.84 -5.14
N GLY A 15 19.65 -9.08 -3.83
CA GLY A 15 19.89 -10.38 -3.20
C GLY A 15 18.97 -11.47 -3.74
N SER A 16 17.70 -11.15 -4.01
CA SER A 16 16.75 -12.10 -4.62
C SER A 16 17.14 -12.50 -6.04
N LEU A 17 17.65 -11.55 -6.83
CA LEU A 17 18.11 -11.80 -8.20
C LEU A 17 19.41 -12.62 -8.20
N TRP A 18 20.35 -12.30 -7.32
CA TRP A 18 21.56 -13.09 -7.14
C TRP A 18 21.23 -14.53 -6.72
N PHE A 19 20.33 -14.71 -5.76
CA PHE A 19 19.85 -16.02 -5.33
C PHE A 19 19.17 -16.79 -6.48
N ALA A 20 18.34 -16.10 -7.26
CA ALA A 20 17.67 -16.68 -8.44
C ALA A 20 18.67 -17.24 -9.45
N ASP A 21 19.72 -16.48 -9.74
CA ASP A 21 20.76 -16.83 -10.71
C ASP A 21 21.63 -17.97 -10.18
N HIS A 22 22.06 -17.88 -8.91
CA HIS A 22 22.90 -18.89 -8.27
C HIS A 22 22.26 -20.29 -8.28
N TYR A 23 20.96 -20.38 -7.99
CA TYR A 23 20.20 -21.64 -7.99
C TYR A 23 19.52 -21.95 -9.34
N LYS A 24 19.75 -21.12 -10.38
CA LYS A 24 19.12 -21.24 -11.70
C LYS A 24 17.60 -21.41 -11.64
N LEU A 25 16.95 -20.70 -10.72
CA LEU A 25 15.49 -20.74 -10.51
C LEU A 25 14.71 -20.15 -11.69
N GLY A 26 15.41 -19.46 -12.60
CA GLY A 26 14.85 -18.97 -13.86
C GLY A 26 14.50 -20.07 -14.86
N LEU A 27 15.05 -21.28 -14.71
CA LEU A 27 14.76 -22.40 -15.62
C LEU A 27 13.35 -22.96 -15.38
N GLN A 28 12.63 -23.27 -16.46
CA GLN A 28 11.26 -23.79 -16.38
C GLN A 28 11.12 -25.08 -15.57
N VAL A 29 12.15 -25.94 -15.59
CA VAL A 29 12.22 -27.16 -14.77
C VAL A 29 12.12 -26.86 -13.27
N ASN A 30 12.55 -25.68 -12.84
CA ASN A 30 12.56 -25.27 -11.45
C ASN A 30 11.29 -24.51 -11.00
N PHE A 31 10.34 -24.29 -11.90
CA PHE A 31 9.12 -23.54 -11.59
C PHE A 31 8.27 -24.17 -10.48
N PRO A 32 8.12 -25.50 -10.38
CA PRO A 32 7.43 -26.11 -9.25
C PRO A 32 8.05 -25.73 -7.90
N TYR A 33 9.39 -25.78 -7.78
CA TYR A 33 10.09 -25.38 -6.56
C TYR A 33 9.92 -23.89 -6.25
N LEU A 34 9.96 -23.04 -7.27
CA LEU A 34 9.73 -21.62 -7.09
C LEU A 34 8.31 -21.32 -6.59
N ARG A 35 7.31 -22.02 -7.13
CA ARG A 35 5.91 -21.89 -6.72
C ARG A 35 5.69 -22.37 -5.29
N THR A 36 6.33 -23.47 -4.88
CA THR A 36 6.23 -23.94 -3.48
C THR A 36 6.90 -22.98 -2.51
N LEU A 37 8.06 -22.40 -2.87
CA LEU A 37 8.72 -21.37 -2.07
C LEU A 37 7.86 -20.11 -1.94
N PHE A 38 7.28 -19.63 -3.05
CA PHE A 38 6.36 -18.50 -3.03
C PHE A 38 5.15 -18.78 -2.13
N LEU A 39 4.50 -19.94 -2.30
CA LEU A 39 3.37 -20.33 -1.45
C LEU A 39 3.77 -20.40 0.03
N GLY A 40 4.95 -20.94 0.32
CA GLY A 40 5.52 -20.94 1.67
C GLY A 40 5.69 -19.53 2.24
N SER A 41 6.17 -18.58 1.44
CA SER A 41 6.28 -17.17 1.86
C SER A 41 4.93 -16.52 2.14
N CYS A 42 3.90 -16.84 1.35
CA CYS A 42 2.54 -16.35 1.55
C CYS A 42 1.92 -16.88 2.84
N VAL A 43 2.07 -18.19 3.08
CA VAL A 43 1.61 -18.84 4.32
C VAL A 43 2.33 -18.25 5.53
N TYR A 44 3.65 -18.06 5.43
CA TYR A 44 4.45 -17.46 6.49
C TYR A 44 4.01 -16.03 6.79
N TYR A 45 3.83 -15.21 5.76
CA TYR A 45 3.33 -13.84 5.90
C TYR A 45 1.98 -13.82 6.63
N TYR A 46 1.03 -14.66 6.20
CA TYR A 46 -0.29 -14.73 6.80
C TYR A 46 -0.25 -15.23 8.25
N ALA A 47 0.63 -16.19 8.56
CA ALA A 47 0.83 -16.68 9.92
C ALA A 47 1.34 -15.57 10.85
N VAL A 48 2.32 -14.77 10.41
CA VAL A 48 2.87 -13.66 11.22
C VAL A 48 1.85 -12.55 11.42
N THR A 49 1.14 -12.12 10.37
CA THR A 49 0.12 -11.06 10.48
C THR A 49 -1.05 -11.50 11.37
N THR A 50 -1.50 -12.75 11.24
CA THR A 50 -2.53 -13.33 12.11
C THR A 50 -2.07 -13.40 13.56
N ALA A 51 -0.82 -13.81 13.81
CA ALA A 51 -0.25 -13.78 15.15
C ALA A 51 -0.20 -12.37 15.74
N CYS A 52 0.08 -11.34 14.93
CA CYS A 52 0.01 -9.95 15.35
C CYS A 52 -1.43 -9.53 15.68
N GLU A 53 -2.42 -9.91 14.88
CA GLU A 53 -3.83 -9.64 15.15
C GLU A 53 -4.27 -10.29 16.48
N MET A 54 -3.87 -11.54 16.72
CA MET A 54 -4.16 -12.26 17.97
C MET A 54 -3.53 -11.56 19.17
N LYS A 55 -2.27 -11.12 19.07
CA LYS A 55 -1.60 -10.34 20.12
C LYS A 55 -2.29 -9.00 20.35
N ALA A 56 -2.69 -8.29 19.30
CA ALA A 56 -3.42 -7.03 19.43
C ALA A 56 -4.73 -7.21 20.19
N LYS A 57 -5.50 -8.27 19.88
CA LYS A 57 -6.72 -8.66 20.62
C LYS A 57 -6.43 -9.01 22.07
N ALA A 58 -5.33 -9.72 22.35
CA ALA A 58 -4.96 -10.15 23.69
C ALA A 58 -4.51 -8.99 24.60
N ILE A 59 -3.75 -8.01 24.07
CA ILE A 59 -3.35 -6.82 24.84
C ILE A 59 -4.56 -5.99 25.22
N ASN A 60 -5.58 -5.95 24.35
CA ASN A 60 -6.86 -5.29 24.61
C ASN A 60 -6.72 -3.79 25.00
N ASP A 61 -5.89 -3.05 24.26
CA ASP A 61 -5.66 -1.62 24.51
C ASP A 61 -6.90 -0.78 24.12
N THR A 62 -7.71 -0.45 25.12
CA THR A 62 -8.95 0.32 24.98
C THR A 62 -8.73 1.83 25.02
N GLU A 63 -7.49 2.31 25.10
CA GLU A 63 -7.24 3.75 25.10
C GLU A 63 -7.70 4.34 23.76
N GLU A 64 -8.58 5.33 23.84
CA GLU A 64 -9.08 6.04 22.67
C GLU A 64 -8.06 7.06 22.21
N PHE A 65 -7.86 7.14 20.90
CA PHE A 65 -7.11 8.23 20.31
C PHE A 65 -7.82 8.77 19.08
N GLU A 66 -7.57 10.04 18.83
CA GLU A 66 -8.04 10.75 17.65
C GLU A 66 -6.98 10.63 16.57
N TYR A 67 -7.37 10.15 15.39
CA TYR A 67 -6.50 10.20 14.22
C TYR A 67 -7.24 10.70 13.00
N MET A 68 -6.50 11.44 12.18
CA MET A 68 -6.92 11.84 10.86
C MET A 68 -6.83 10.62 9.95
N ASN A 69 -7.98 10.17 9.45
CA ASN A 69 -7.99 9.21 8.35
C ASN A 69 -7.81 10.00 7.04
N PRO A 70 -6.69 9.84 6.31
CA PRO A 70 -6.52 10.48 5.02
C PRO A 70 -7.36 9.72 3.98
N ARG A 71 -8.68 9.76 4.10
CA ARG A 71 -9.56 9.30 3.03
C ARG A 71 -9.61 10.44 2.00
N PRO A 72 -9.13 10.22 0.77
CA PRO A 72 -9.14 11.27 -0.25
C PRO A 72 -10.58 11.71 -0.53
N GLY A 73 -10.85 13.02 -0.45
CA GLY A 73 -12.17 13.60 -0.71
C GLY A 73 -13.18 13.64 0.45
N SER A 74 -12.78 13.20 1.65
CA SER A 74 -13.53 13.51 2.87
C SER A 74 -12.94 14.77 3.50
N HIS A 75 -13.76 15.71 3.99
CA HIS A 75 -13.27 16.63 5.02
C HIS A 75 -12.52 15.81 6.07
N THR A 76 -11.40 16.29 6.56
CA THR A 76 -10.57 15.62 7.58
C THR A 76 -11.45 15.20 8.77
N ILE A 77 -12.00 13.98 8.74
CA ILE A 77 -12.82 13.47 9.85
C ILE A 77 -11.82 12.92 10.85
N THR A 78 -11.71 13.61 11.98
CA THR A 78 -11.06 13.07 13.17
C THR A 78 -11.88 11.89 13.65
N LEU A 79 -11.36 10.68 13.51
CA LEU A 79 -12.02 9.48 14.00
C LEU A 79 -11.50 9.17 15.39
N LYS A 80 -12.42 9.02 16.34
CA LYS A 80 -12.13 8.41 17.65
C LYS A 80 -12.20 6.90 17.52
N LYS A 81 -11.12 6.22 17.86
CA LYS A 81 -11.07 4.76 17.88
C LYS A 81 -10.17 4.29 19.01
N SER A 82 -10.51 3.16 19.63
CA SER A 82 -9.58 2.46 20.52
C SER A 82 -8.33 2.03 19.73
N LYS A 83 -7.15 2.12 20.36
CA LYS A 83 -5.88 1.65 19.80
C LYS A 83 -5.97 0.21 19.30
N ARG A 84 -6.58 -0.70 20.06
CA ARG A 84 -6.84 -2.09 19.65
C ARG A 84 -7.62 -2.16 18.34
N ASP A 85 -8.75 -1.48 18.26
CA ASP A 85 -9.64 -1.58 17.09
C ASP A 85 -9.02 -0.94 15.85
N TYR A 86 -8.21 0.12 16.04
CA TYR A 86 -7.39 0.69 14.99
C TYR A 86 -6.36 -0.33 14.49
N ASP A 87 -5.56 -0.93 15.37
CA ASP A 87 -4.51 -1.86 15.00
C ASP A 87 -5.06 -3.09 14.27
N ILE A 88 -6.15 -3.68 14.77
CA ILE A 88 -6.84 -4.79 14.12
C ILE A 88 -7.30 -4.40 12.72
N SER A 89 -7.84 -3.19 12.54
CA SER A 89 -8.27 -2.76 11.21
C SER A 89 -7.10 -2.55 10.24
N VAL A 90 -5.95 -2.05 10.72
CA VAL A 90 -4.75 -1.92 9.88
C VAL A 90 -4.24 -3.30 9.45
N ILE A 91 -4.13 -4.24 10.39
CA ILE A 91 -3.65 -5.60 10.12
C ILE A 91 -4.57 -6.33 9.13
N ARG A 92 -5.90 -6.22 9.31
CA ARG A 92 -6.86 -6.85 8.40
C ARG A 92 -6.83 -6.26 7.00
N ASN A 93 -6.70 -4.94 6.91
CA ASN A 93 -6.57 -4.28 5.61
C ASN A 93 -5.33 -4.81 4.89
N ASP A 94 -4.18 -4.81 5.56
CA ASP A 94 -2.91 -5.34 5.04
C ASP A 94 -3.04 -6.81 4.57
N GLN A 95 -3.69 -7.67 5.36
CA GLN A 95 -4.01 -9.05 4.96
C GLN A 95 -4.83 -9.12 3.67
N ILE A 96 -5.90 -8.33 3.55
CA ILE A 96 -6.77 -8.29 2.36
C ILE A 96 -5.96 -7.84 1.13
N PHE A 97 -5.16 -6.78 1.26
CA PHE A 97 -4.34 -6.30 0.14
C PHE A 97 -3.30 -7.32 -0.30
N THR A 98 -2.66 -7.99 0.66
CA THR A 98 -1.70 -9.03 0.33
C THR A 98 -2.37 -10.22 -0.35
N LEU A 99 -3.57 -10.63 0.07
CA LEU A 99 -4.34 -11.66 -0.63
C LEU A 99 -4.69 -11.27 -2.08
N ILE A 100 -5.12 -10.03 -2.30
CA ILE A 100 -5.37 -9.52 -3.66
C ILE A 100 -4.09 -9.52 -4.48
N SER A 101 -2.96 -9.08 -3.90
CA SER A 101 -1.65 -9.09 -4.57
C SER A 101 -1.21 -10.51 -4.93
N ILE A 102 -1.40 -11.49 -4.04
CA ILE A 102 -1.10 -12.89 -4.28
C ILE A 102 -1.98 -13.46 -5.38
N PHE A 103 -3.28 -13.13 -5.41
CA PHE A 103 -4.19 -13.60 -6.45
C PHE A 103 -3.79 -13.08 -7.83
N ILE A 104 -3.51 -11.77 -7.94
CA ILE A 104 -3.09 -11.14 -9.19
C ILE A 104 -1.74 -11.71 -9.65
N ALA A 105 -0.75 -11.76 -8.75
CA ALA A 105 0.56 -12.30 -9.06
C ALA A 105 0.50 -13.79 -9.43
N GLY A 106 -0.24 -14.58 -8.66
CA GLY A 106 -0.42 -16.01 -8.90
C GLY A 106 -1.02 -16.29 -10.27
N GLY A 107 -2.07 -15.55 -10.66
CA GLY A 107 -2.67 -15.64 -12.00
C GLY A 107 -1.68 -15.26 -13.10
N LEU A 108 -0.95 -14.16 -12.92
CA LEU A 108 0.04 -13.70 -13.89
C LEU A 108 1.18 -14.71 -14.08
N HIS A 109 1.69 -15.27 -12.99
CA HIS A 109 2.79 -16.24 -13.02
C HIS A 109 2.38 -17.61 -13.52
N TYR A 110 1.13 -18.00 -13.30
CA TYR A 110 0.58 -19.23 -13.86
C TYR A 110 0.44 -19.12 -15.39
N TYR A 111 0.02 -17.95 -15.90
CA TYR A 111 -0.24 -17.74 -17.33
C TYR A 111 1.00 -17.37 -18.15
N PHE A 112 1.84 -16.44 -17.67
CA PHE A 112 2.92 -15.84 -18.48
C PHE A 112 4.29 -16.52 -18.34
N TYR A 113 4.43 -17.54 -17.49
CA TYR A 113 5.69 -18.29 -17.29
C TYR A 113 6.92 -17.44 -16.92
N ILE A 114 6.70 -16.24 -16.36
CA ILE A 114 7.79 -15.33 -15.94
C ILE A 114 8.14 -15.65 -14.47
N SER A 115 9.39 -16.00 -14.19
CA SER A 115 9.85 -16.38 -12.84
C SER A 115 10.47 -15.22 -12.04
N GLN A 116 11.09 -14.24 -12.71
CA GLN A 116 11.80 -13.14 -12.05
C GLN A 116 10.91 -12.29 -11.11
N PRO A 117 9.69 -11.85 -11.51
CA PRO A 117 8.85 -11.07 -10.62
C PRO A 117 8.36 -11.89 -9.41
N LEU A 118 8.17 -13.21 -9.57
CA LEU A 118 7.75 -14.09 -8.48
C LEU A 118 8.84 -14.20 -7.40
N ILE A 119 10.10 -14.27 -7.84
CA ILE A 119 11.25 -14.29 -6.95
C ILE A 119 11.35 -12.97 -6.18
N ILE A 120 11.35 -11.85 -6.89
CA ILE A 120 11.43 -10.52 -6.24
C ILE A 120 10.28 -10.35 -5.25
N GLN A 121 9.06 -10.71 -5.64
CA GLN A 121 7.86 -10.57 -4.82
C GLN A 121 7.92 -11.43 -3.55
N MET A 122 8.43 -12.66 -3.62
CA MET A 122 8.62 -13.52 -2.46
C MET A 122 9.47 -12.83 -1.38
N PHE A 123 10.65 -12.35 -1.74
CA PHE A 123 11.55 -11.67 -0.80
C PHE A 123 11.00 -10.31 -0.35
N SER A 124 10.42 -9.55 -1.27
CA SER A 124 9.88 -8.21 -0.99
C SER A 124 8.73 -8.24 0.00
N GLN A 125 7.88 -9.28 -0.05
CA GLN A 125 6.79 -9.45 0.92
C GLN A 125 7.33 -9.72 2.33
N ILE A 126 8.34 -10.59 2.47
CA ILE A 126 8.94 -10.88 3.77
C ILE A 126 9.66 -9.66 4.34
N VAL A 127 10.44 -8.97 3.53
CA VAL A 127 11.13 -7.75 3.97
C VAL A 127 10.12 -6.64 4.29
N GLY A 128 9.09 -6.48 3.46
CA GLY A 128 8.00 -5.53 3.70
C GLY A 128 7.26 -5.81 5.00
N LEU A 129 7.01 -7.08 5.32
CA LEU A 129 6.38 -7.52 6.56
C LEU A 129 7.19 -7.06 7.79
N TYR A 130 8.51 -7.31 7.81
CA TYR A 130 9.37 -6.91 8.93
C TYR A 130 9.62 -5.40 9.02
N LEU A 131 9.49 -4.68 7.91
CA LEU A 131 9.51 -3.22 7.90
C LEU A 131 8.18 -2.59 8.31
N SER A 132 7.09 -3.36 8.39
CA SER A 132 5.80 -2.85 8.84
C SER A 132 5.83 -2.48 10.33
N GLN A 133 5.14 -1.39 10.66
CA GLN A 133 5.15 -0.85 12.02
C GLN A 133 4.42 -1.77 13.00
N PHE A 134 3.34 -2.43 12.57
CA PHE A 134 2.57 -3.34 13.42
C PHE A 134 3.34 -4.64 13.73
N VAL A 135 4.12 -5.20 12.79
CA VAL A 135 4.99 -6.36 13.06
C VAL A 135 6.11 -5.97 14.01
N GLN A 136 6.70 -4.78 13.85
CA GLN A 136 7.71 -4.28 14.79
C GLN A 136 7.16 -4.16 16.21
N VAL A 137 5.92 -3.70 16.38
CA VAL A 137 5.29 -3.57 17.69
C VAL A 137 4.90 -4.95 18.27
N TYR A 138 4.17 -5.78 17.52
CA TYR A 138 3.58 -7.01 18.06
C TYR A 138 4.46 -8.26 17.94
N HIS A 139 5.22 -8.38 16.85
CA HIS A 139 6.08 -9.54 16.62
C HIS A 139 7.46 -9.32 17.24
N LEU A 140 8.09 -8.16 17.00
CA LEU A 140 9.41 -7.84 17.55
C LEU A 140 9.36 -7.23 18.97
N GLY A 141 8.18 -6.87 19.46
CA GLY A 141 8.00 -6.35 20.82
C GLY A 141 8.55 -4.95 21.04
N LEU A 142 8.74 -4.17 19.97
CA LEU A 142 9.26 -2.81 20.07
C LEU A 142 8.19 -1.86 20.64
N PRO A 143 8.58 -0.90 21.51
CA PRO A 143 7.63 0.06 22.06
C PRO A 143 7.07 0.97 20.96
N ALA A 144 5.76 1.26 21.03
CA ALA A 144 5.05 2.12 20.07
C ALA A 144 5.35 3.61 20.28
N VAL A 145 6.62 3.99 20.22
CA VAL A 145 7.14 5.35 20.40
C VAL A 145 7.86 5.85 19.15
N GLY A 146 7.93 7.16 18.96
CA GLY A 146 8.59 7.77 17.79
C GLY A 146 7.95 7.28 16.47
N ARG A 147 8.74 6.67 15.58
CA ARG A 147 8.23 6.17 14.27
C ARG A 147 7.19 5.04 14.40
N LEU A 148 7.18 4.32 15.52
CA LEU A 148 6.22 3.24 15.78
C LEU A 148 4.95 3.72 16.46
N SER A 149 4.85 5.02 16.78
CA SER A 149 3.63 5.59 17.34
C SER A 149 2.49 5.50 16.33
N ARG A 150 1.28 5.25 16.85
CA ARG A 150 0.04 5.34 16.08
C ARG A 150 -0.28 6.83 15.84
N PRO A 151 -0.95 7.19 14.73
CA PRO A 151 -1.34 6.33 13.61
C PRO A 151 -0.15 5.95 12.72
N TRP A 152 -0.17 4.72 12.21
CA TRP A 152 0.83 4.21 11.26
C TRP A 152 0.59 4.79 9.86
N SER A 153 1.69 5.08 9.15
CA SER A 153 1.62 5.64 7.81
C SER A 153 1.26 4.54 6.83
N TYR A 154 0.08 4.66 6.21
CA TYR A 154 -0.43 3.67 5.27
C TYR A 154 -0.17 4.12 3.83
N ASN A 155 1.01 3.78 3.30
CA ASN A 155 1.31 3.87 1.87
C ASN A 155 0.70 2.66 1.16
N SER A 156 -0.62 2.69 0.95
CA SER A 156 -1.30 1.67 0.15
C SER A 156 -1.59 2.18 -1.25
N ILE A 157 -1.47 1.28 -2.22
CA ILE A 157 -1.90 1.49 -3.60
C ILE A 157 -3.37 1.94 -3.64
N LEU A 158 -4.23 1.49 -2.72
CA LEU A 158 -5.60 1.97 -2.65
C LEU A 158 -5.69 3.42 -2.17
N ASN A 159 -4.87 3.84 -1.20
CA ASN A 159 -4.77 5.25 -0.83
C ASN A 159 -4.27 6.10 -2.01
N SER A 160 -3.29 5.62 -2.77
CA SER A 160 -2.83 6.33 -3.97
C SER A 160 -3.87 6.33 -5.10
N ILE A 161 -4.60 5.23 -5.33
CA ILE A 161 -5.68 5.16 -6.33
C ILE A 161 -6.85 6.06 -5.91
N LEU A 162 -7.22 6.06 -4.63
CA LEU A 162 -8.24 6.95 -4.10
C LEU A 162 -7.80 8.42 -4.21
N MET A 163 -6.52 8.72 -3.96
CA MET A 163 -5.99 10.08 -4.15
C MET A 163 -6.01 10.49 -5.63
N LEU A 164 -5.68 9.57 -6.54
CA LEU A 164 -5.76 9.81 -7.97
C LEU A 164 -7.21 10.07 -8.41
N ARG A 165 -8.16 9.25 -7.94
CA ARG A 165 -9.60 9.42 -8.20
C ARG A 165 -10.11 10.77 -7.70
N TYR A 166 -9.72 11.18 -6.50
CA TYR A 166 -10.06 12.49 -5.95
C TYR A 166 -9.48 13.63 -6.78
N SER A 167 -8.20 13.56 -7.15
CA SER A 167 -7.56 14.58 -7.98
C SER A 167 -8.21 14.72 -9.36
N ILE A 168 -8.80 13.65 -9.90
CA ILE A 168 -9.56 13.66 -11.15
C ILE A 168 -10.96 14.25 -10.95
N GLU A 169 -11.62 13.98 -9.82
CA GLU A 169 -12.96 14.55 -9.53
C GLU A 169 -12.91 16.04 -9.18
N THR A 170 -11.82 16.53 -8.56
CA THR A 170 -11.66 17.95 -8.22
C THR A 170 -11.04 18.79 -9.33
N ASN A 171 -10.49 18.16 -10.36
CA ASN A 171 -9.93 18.86 -11.51
C ASN A 171 -10.76 18.47 -12.74
N PRO A 172 -11.74 19.30 -13.16
CA PRO A 172 -12.65 18.92 -14.22
C PRO A 172 -11.86 18.57 -15.50
N PRO A 173 -12.35 17.62 -16.32
CA PRO A 173 -11.68 17.25 -17.55
C PRO A 173 -11.46 18.50 -18.42
N ILE A 174 -10.35 18.55 -19.15
CA ILE A 174 -9.89 19.71 -19.95
C ILE A 174 -11.00 20.30 -20.85
N ALA A 175 -11.98 19.49 -21.25
CA ALA A 175 -13.16 19.93 -22.00
C ALA A 175 -14.02 20.96 -21.24
N GLU A 176 -14.25 20.78 -19.94
CA GLU A 176 -15.08 21.69 -19.13
C GLU A 176 -14.35 23.00 -18.81
N PHE A 177 -13.02 22.97 -18.68
CA PHE A 177 -12.18 24.17 -18.57
C PHE A 177 -12.20 25.00 -19.87
N ASN A 178 -12.17 24.35 -21.03
CA ASN A 178 -12.28 25.03 -22.32
C ASN A 178 -13.67 25.66 -22.52
N ASP A 179 -14.74 24.99 -22.10
CA ASP A 179 -16.09 25.54 -22.16
C ASP A 179 -16.27 26.76 -21.23
N GLU A 180 -15.61 26.77 -20.07
CA GLU A 180 -15.56 27.94 -19.19
C GLU A 180 -14.77 29.10 -19.78
N ILE A 181 -13.61 28.84 -20.41
CA ILE A 181 -12.84 29.88 -21.12
C ILE A 181 -13.68 30.50 -22.24
N VAL A 182 -14.37 29.69 -23.04
CA VAL A 182 -15.24 30.18 -24.13
C VAL A 182 -16.40 31.03 -23.59
N LYS A 183 -17.00 30.65 -22.45
CA LYS A 183 -18.04 31.46 -21.79
C LYS A 183 -17.51 32.78 -21.25
N ILE A 184 -16.29 32.80 -20.70
CA ILE A 184 -15.65 34.02 -20.20
C ILE A 184 -15.31 34.96 -21.36
N ASP A 185 -14.79 34.42 -22.46
CA ASP A 185 -14.46 35.20 -23.66
C ASP A 185 -15.72 35.82 -24.27
N GLN A 186 -16.80 35.05 -24.44
CA GLN A 186 -18.10 35.58 -24.90
C GLN A 186 -18.68 36.67 -23.98
N LYS A 187 -18.59 36.51 -22.66
CA LYS A 187 -19.05 37.52 -21.70
C LYS A 187 -18.21 38.80 -21.78
N THR A 188 -16.93 38.68 -22.05
CA THR A 188 -16.02 39.82 -22.22
C THR A 188 -16.31 40.57 -23.51
N LEU A 189 -16.59 39.86 -24.61
CA LEU A 189 -17.01 40.45 -25.88
C LEU A 189 -18.34 41.23 -25.77
N VAL A 190 -19.32 40.69 -25.05
CA VAL A 190 -20.62 41.35 -24.82
C VAL A 190 -20.46 42.63 -23.98
N ASN A 191 -19.61 42.59 -22.94
CA ASN A 191 -19.37 43.77 -22.10
C ASN A 191 -18.55 44.86 -22.79
N THR A 192 -17.70 44.49 -23.75
CA THR A 192 -16.93 45.46 -24.54
C THR A 192 -17.83 46.13 -25.58
N ALA A 193 -18.77 45.40 -26.18
CA ALA A 193 -19.74 45.93 -27.14
C ALA A 193 -20.80 46.87 -26.53
N SER A 194 -21.09 46.75 -25.23
CA SER A 194 -22.03 47.65 -24.52
C SER A 194 -21.36 48.93 -23.98
N SER A 195 -20.03 49.01 -24.02
CA SER A 195 -19.25 50.17 -23.56
C SER A 195 -18.89 51.19 -24.66
N THR A 196 -19.25 50.89 -25.92
CA THR A 196 -18.96 51.72 -27.11
C THR A 196 -20.17 52.45 -27.68
N THR A 197 -21.29 52.51 -26.96
CA THR A 197 -22.45 53.37 -27.26
C THR A 197 -22.50 54.58 -26.35
#